data_AF-A0AAV7MVK2-F1
#
_entry.id   AF-A0AAV7MVK2-F1
#
_cell.length_a   1.000
_cell.length_b   1.000
_cell.length_c   1.000
_cell.angle_alpha   90.00
_cell.angle_beta   90.00
_cell.angle_gamma   90.00
#
_symmetry.space_group_name_H-M   'P 1'
#
loop_
_entity.id
_entity.type
_entity.pdbx_description
1 polymer ?
#
loop_
_entity_poly.entity_id
_entity_poly.type
_entity_poly.pdbx_seq_one_letter_code
_entity_poly.pdbx_strand_id
1 'polypeptide(L)'
;MFWLDPALTRLCGYEVVVTVARCDCKNMSGNGIRERTFICIKPDAVQRGLVGEIIKRFEQKGYRMVAMKFMQASDELLKEHYIDLKDRPFYSSLV
;
A
#
# COMPACT_ATOMS: atom_id res chain seq x y z
N MET A 1 2.36 -14.46 -14.29
CA MET A 1 1.55 -13.97 -15.43
C MET A 1 0.29 -13.26 -14.91
N PHE A 2 0.47 -12.22 -14.09
CA PHE A 2 -0.62 -11.37 -13.53
C PHE A 2 -0.11 -9.94 -13.36
N TRP A 3 0.73 -9.51 -14.30
CA TRP A 3 1.25 -8.16 -14.37
C TRP A 3 1.04 -7.73 -15.82
N LEU A 4 0.24 -6.68 -16.04
CA LEU A 4 -0.18 -6.09 -17.34
C LEU A 4 -1.51 -6.60 -17.93
N ASP A 5 -2.62 -6.47 -17.20
CA ASP A 5 -3.91 -6.28 -17.87
C ASP A 5 -4.32 -4.79 -17.80
N PRO A 6 -4.07 -3.99 -18.85
CA PRO A 6 -4.41 -2.57 -18.88
C PRO A 6 -5.93 -2.29 -18.89
N ALA A 7 -6.79 -3.30 -19.04
CA ALA A 7 -8.24 -3.12 -18.93
C ALA A 7 -8.74 -3.11 -17.47
N LEU A 8 -8.02 -3.78 -16.56
CA LEU A 8 -8.42 -3.91 -15.16
C LEU A 8 -8.13 -2.65 -14.32
N THR A 9 -7.05 -1.93 -14.66
CA THR A 9 -6.64 -0.69 -13.97
C THR A 9 -7.71 0.40 -14.06
N ARG A 10 -8.54 0.39 -15.12
CA ARG A 10 -9.62 1.37 -15.34
C ARG A 10 -10.96 1.04 -14.69
N LEU A 11 -11.19 -0.20 -14.27
CA LEU A 11 -12.53 -0.64 -13.84
C LEU A 11 -12.69 -0.77 -12.32
N CYS A 12 -11.62 -0.72 -11.54
CA CYS A 12 -11.68 -0.89 -10.09
C CYS A 12 -10.53 -0.13 -9.42
N GLY A 13 -10.64 1.20 -9.37
CA GLY A 13 -9.62 2.08 -8.79
C GLY A 13 -9.54 2.08 -7.26
N TYR A 14 -9.77 0.96 -6.57
CA TYR A 14 -9.64 0.93 -5.11
C TYR A 14 -8.21 0.60 -4.68
N GLU A 15 -7.66 1.42 -3.81
CA GLU A 15 -6.42 1.14 -3.10
C GLU A 15 -6.71 1.13 -1.60
N VAL A 16 -6.29 0.06 -0.93
CA VAL A 16 -6.28 0.07 0.54
C VAL A 16 -4.91 0.58 0.96
N VAL A 17 -4.90 1.77 1.54
CA VAL A 17 -3.72 2.34 2.16
C VAL A 17 -3.68 1.90 3.61
N VAL A 18 -2.59 1.25 3.98
CA VAL A 18 -2.31 0.80 5.34
C VAL A 18 -1.01 1.42 5.81
N THR A 19 -1.05 2.18 6.89
CA THR A 19 0.15 2.65 7.58
C THR A 19 0.42 1.75 8.77
N VAL A 20 1.49 0.96 8.66
CA VAL A 20 2.00 0.15 9.76
C VAL A 20 3.10 0.90 10.48
N ALA A 21 3.14 0.78 11.79
CA ALA A 21 4.29 1.18 12.57
C ALA A 21 4.91 -0.05 13.23
N ARG A 22 6.24 -0.10 13.19
CA ARG A 22 6.97 -1.01 14.06
C ARG A 22 6.96 -0.39 15.45
N CYS A 23 6.34 -1.10 16.40
CA CYS A 23 6.43 -0.74 17.80
C CYS A 23 7.29 -1.81 18.46
N ASP A 24 8.59 -1.57 18.58
CA ASP A 24 9.44 -2.44 19.38
C ASP A 24 9.09 -2.22 20.86
N CYS A 25 8.10 -2.96 21.37
CA CYS A 25 7.59 -2.84 22.73
C CYS A 25 8.52 -3.46 23.80
N LYS A 26 9.76 -3.82 23.46
CA LYS A 26 10.68 -4.51 24.40
C LYS A 26 11.47 -3.60 25.35
N ASN A 27 11.33 -2.28 25.31
CA ASN A 27 11.83 -1.43 26.39
C ASN A 27 11.11 -0.07 26.40
N MET A 28 10.41 0.21 27.50
CA MET A 28 9.70 1.48 27.71
C MET A 28 10.60 2.55 28.37
N SER A 29 11.88 2.57 27.98
CA SER A 29 12.87 3.54 28.46
C SER A 29 13.83 3.92 27.32
N GLY A 30 13.66 5.12 26.77
CA GLY A 30 14.62 5.71 25.83
C GLY A 30 14.22 5.55 24.36
N ASN A 31 13.74 6.64 23.78
CA ASN A 31 13.71 6.97 22.34
C ASN A 31 13.67 5.77 21.36
N GLY A 32 12.67 4.88 21.49
CA GLY A 32 12.48 3.78 20.54
C GLY A 32 12.10 4.34 19.18
N ILE A 33 12.92 4.08 18.16
CA ILE A 33 12.68 4.54 16.79
C ILE A 33 11.33 3.98 16.34
N ARG A 34 10.30 4.83 16.33
CA ARG A 34 8.96 4.49 15.85
C ARG A 34 8.94 4.58 14.33
N GLU A 35 9.55 3.59 13.68
CA GLU A 35 9.52 3.49 12.23
C GLU A 35 8.08 3.29 11.75
N ARG A 36 7.65 4.14 10.82
CA ARG A 36 6.35 4.06 10.16
C ARG A 36 6.60 3.80 8.69
N THR A 37 5.89 2.82 8.16
CA THR A 37 5.96 2.46 6.75
C THR A 37 4.57 2.55 6.15
N PHE A 38 4.51 3.18 4.99
CA PHE A 38 3.33 3.23 4.16
C PHE A 38 3.26 1.97 3.31
N ILE A 39 2.11 1.29 3.32
CA ILE A 39 1.86 0.08 2.54
C ILE A 39 0.58 0.30 1.74
N CYS A 40 0.68 0.19 0.42
CA CYS A 40 -0.49 0.21 -0.46
C CYS A 40 -0.82 -1.21 -0.93
N ILE A 41 -2.08 -1.61 -0.79
CA ILE A 41 -2.61 -2.83 -1.37
C ILE A 41 -3.27 -2.47 -2.70
N LYS A 42 -2.69 -3.00 -3.77
CA LYS A 42 -3.16 -2.82 -5.15
C LYS A 42 -4.60 -3.34 -5.33
N PRO A 43 -5.35 -2.80 -6.30
CA PRO A 43 -6.70 -3.24 -6.58
C PRO A 43 -6.80 -4.74 -6.86
N ASP A 44 -5.86 -5.37 -7.59
CA ASP A 44 -5.88 -6.82 -7.83
C ASP A 44 -6.04 -7.65 -6.54
N ALA A 45 -5.30 -7.30 -5.49
CA ALA A 45 -5.33 -8.02 -4.22
C ALA A 45 -6.64 -7.77 -3.45
N VAL A 46 -7.22 -6.58 -3.57
CA VAL A 46 -8.52 -6.25 -2.96
C VAL A 46 -9.65 -6.97 -3.69
N GLN A 47 -9.61 -7.02 -5.01
CA GLN A 47 -10.55 -7.70 -5.90
C GLN A 47 -10.60 -9.21 -5.62
N ARG A 48 -9.44 -9.77 -5.26
CA ARG A 48 -9.26 -11.17 -4.86
C ARG A 48 -9.53 -11.43 -3.39
N GLY A 49 -9.94 -10.42 -2.60
CA GLY A 49 -10.23 -10.57 -1.18
C GLY A 49 -9.01 -10.86 -0.29
N LEU A 50 -7.79 -10.54 -0.75
CA LEU A 50 -6.54 -10.85 -0.04
C LEU A 50 -6.18 -9.84 1.06
N VAL A 51 -6.97 -8.78 1.23
CA VAL A 51 -6.71 -7.70 2.20
C VAL A 51 -6.55 -8.24 3.62
N GLY A 52 -7.48 -9.11 4.05
CA GLY A 52 -7.45 -9.69 5.40
C GLY A 52 -6.22 -10.56 5.64
N GLU A 53 -5.82 -11.36 4.64
CA GLU A 53 -4.63 -12.20 4.70
C GLU A 53 -3.35 -11.36 4.77
N ILE A 54 -3.28 -10.25 4.03
CA ILE A 54 -2.15 -9.32 4.08
C ILE A 54 -2.04 -8.67 5.47
N ILE A 55 -3.14 -8.14 6.00
CA ILE A 55 -3.17 -7.52 7.34
C ILE A 55 -2.75 -8.53 8.40
N LYS A 56 -3.32 -9.74 8.36
CA LYS A 56 -3.01 -10.82 9.30
C LYS A 56 -1.51 -11.14 9.32
N ARG A 57 -0.82 -11.14 8.19
CA ARG A 57 0.63 -11.35 8.12
C ARG A 57 1.43 -10.24 8.80
N PHE A 58 0.98 -8.99 8.72
CA PHE A 58 1.63 -7.88 9.40
C PHE A 58 1.42 -7.95 10.92
N GLU A 59 0.21 -8.28 11.36
CA GLU A 59 -0.10 -8.47 12.77
C GLU A 59 0.66 -9.65 13.37
N GLN A 60 0.72 -10.79 12.67
CA GLN A 60 1.47 -11.98 13.10
C GLN A 60 2.97 -11.72 13.23
N LYS A 61 3.54 -10.81 12.42
CA LYS A 61 4.93 -10.38 12.55
C LYS A 61 5.17 -9.43 13.73
N GLY A 62 4.11 -8.94 14.37
CA GLY A 62 4.19 -8.01 15.50
C GLY A 62 4.24 -6.53 15.10
N TYR A 63 3.86 -6.19 13.86
CA TYR A 63 3.67 -4.79 13.50
C TYR A 63 2.36 -4.27 14.08
N ARG A 64 2.37 -3.00 14.49
CA ARG A 64 1.17 -2.34 14.98
C ARG A 64 0.58 -1.48 13.87
N MET A 65 -0.68 -1.73 13.54
CA MET A 65 -1.44 -0.90 12.62
C MET A 65 -1.67 0.48 13.27
N VAL A 66 -1.36 1.57 12.57
CA VAL A 66 -1.53 2.94 13.09
C VAL A 66 -2.66 3.66 12.38
N ALA A 67 -2.78 3.48 11.07
CA ALA A 67 -3.86 4.03 10.28
C ALA A 67 -4.18 3.11 9.12
N MET A 68 -5.44 3.10 8.70
CA MET A 68 -5.89 2.42 7.51
C MET A 68 -6.95 3.28 6.83
N LYS A 69 -6.86 3.39 5.51
CA LYS A 69 -7.80 4.15 4.69
C LYS A 69 -8.10 3.37 3.43
N PHE A 70 -9.39 3.13 3.20
CA PHE A 70 -9.88 2.64 1.92
C PHE A 70 -10.25 3.85 1.06
N MET A 71 -9.57 4.03 -0.08
CA MET A 71 -9.89 5.13 -0.97
C MET A 71 -9.65 4.76 -2.43
N GLN A 72 -10.38 5.44 -3.30
CA GLN A 72 -10.05 5.46 -4.71
C GLN A 72 -9.05 6.59 -4.95
N ALA A 73 -7.86 6.24 -5.44
CA ALA A 73 -6.86 7.23 -5.80
C ALA A 73 -7.28 7.91 -7.11
N SER A 74 -7.17 9.23 -7.17
CA SER A 74 -7.33 9.98 -8.42
C SER A 74 -6.06 9.88 -9.26
N ASP A 75 -6.19 9.99 -10.58
CA ASP A 75 -5.06 9.98 -11.52
C ASP A 75 -4.01 11.05 -11.16
N GLU A 76 -4.43 12.19 -10.61
CA GLU A 76 -3.55 13.27 -10.15
C GLU A 76 -2.67 12.82 -8.98
N LEU A 77 -3.28 12.16 -7.98
CA LEU A 77 -2.55 11.64 -6.82
C LEU A 77 -1.56 10.54 -7.22
N LEU A 78 -1.91 9.68 -8.18
CA LEU A 78 -1.03 8.65 -8.71
C LEU A 78 0.16 9.25 -9.48
N LYS A 79 -0.06 10.33 -10.24
CA LYS A 79 1.02 11.07 -10.94
C LYS A 79 2.02 11.68 -9.96
N GLU A 80 1.52 12.27 -8.88
CA GLU A 80 2.38 12.82 -7.83
C GLU A 80 3.16 11.71 -7.11
N HIS A 81 2.50 10.59 -6.79
CA HIS A 81 3.13 9.47 -6.09
C HIS A 81 4.21 8.75 -6.93
N TYR A 82 4.03 8.66 -8.25
CA TYR A 82 4.96 8.01 -9.17
C TYR A 82 5.79 8.99 -10.01
N ILE A 83 5.93 10.25 -9.58
CA ILE A 83 6.63 11.27 -10.37
C ILE A 83 8.06 10.86 -10.74
N ASP A 84 8.74 10.12 -9.88
CA ASP A 84 10.09 9.60 -10.10
C ASP A 84 10.17 8.54 -11.21
N LEU A 85 9.04 7.95 -11.59
CA LEU A 85 8.93 6.94 -12.65
C LEU A 85 8.49 7.54 -14.00
N LYS A 86 8.33 8.87 -14.10
CA LYS A 86 7.84 9.56 -15.29
C LYS A 86 8.64 9.22 -16.57
N ASP A 87 9.95 9.04 -16.43
CA ASP A 87 10.84 8.77 -17.57
C ASP A 87 10.87 7.28 -17.98
N ARG A 88 10.10 6.42 -17.30
CA ARG A 88 10.03 4.99 -17.62
C ARG A 88 8.97 4.73 -18.69
N PRO A 89 9.23 3.80 -19.64
CA PRO A 89 8.34 3.54 -20.77
C PRO A 89 6.98 2.95 -20.37
N PHE A 90 6.82 2.48 -19.13
CA PHE A 90 5.58 1.91 -18.60
C PHE A 90 4.76 2.89 -17.75
N TYR A 91 5.20 4.15 -17.60
CA TYR A 91 4.54 5.15 -16.76
C TYR A 91 3.10 5.45 -17.21
N SER A 92 2.88 5.58 -18.52
CA SER A 92 1.56 5.85 -19.12
C SER A 92 0.55 4.72 -18.96
N SER A 93 0.99 3.52 -18.57
CA SER A 93 0.12 2.38 -18.29
C SER A 93 -0.04 2.10 -16.79
N LEU A 94 0.73 2.80 -15.95
CA LEU A 94 0.71 2.68 -14.48
C LEU A 94 -0.23 3.71 -13.83
N VAL A 95 -0.38 4.86 -14.47
CA VAL A 95 -1.17 6.02 -14.04
C VAL A 95 -2.48 6.11 -14.80
#